data_AF-A7MXH3-F1
#
_entry.id   AF-A7MXH3-F1
#
_cell.length_a   1.000
_cell.length_b   1.000
_cell.length_c   1.000
_cell.angle_alpha   90.00
_cell.angle_beta   90.00
_cell.angle_gamma   90.00
#
_symmetry.space_group_name_H-M   'P 1'
#
loop_
_entity.id
_entity.type
_entity.pdbx_description
1 polymer ?
#
loop_
_entity_poly.entity_id
_entity_poly.type
_entity_poly.pdbx_seq_one_letter_code
_entity_poly.pdbx_strand_id
1 'polypeptide(L)' 'MVKQQQFEYAYLFGSVCPERGIGEAIVVPWVNKDIMTNHLEQISNTN' A
#
# COMPACT_ATOMS: atom_id res chain seq x y z
N MET A 1 16.20 -25.06 20.96
CA MET A 1 15.03 -24.18 20.74
C MET A 1 15.34 -23.29 19.55
N VAL A 2 14.51 -23.28 18.51
CA VAL A 2 14.66 -22.35 17.38
C VAL A 2 13.90 -21.07 17.72
N LYS A 3 14.54 -19.90 17.62
CA LYS A 3 13.84 -18.61 17.70
C LYS A 3 13.26 -18.30 16.33
N GLN A 4 11.99 -17.92 16.31
CA GLN A 4 11.38 -17.36 15.10
C GLN A 4 12.10 -16.05 14.78
N GLN A 5 12.70 -15.97 13.60
CA GLN A 5 13.36 -14.75 13.15
C GLN A 5 12.28 -13.80 12.65
N GLN A 6 11.98 -12.77 13.43
CA GLN A 6 11.12 -11.68 13.00
C GLN A 6 11.94 -10.71 12.15
N PHE A 7 11.37 -10.32 11.03
CA PHE A 7 11.89 -9.28 10.16
C PHE A 7 10.89 -8.13 10.15
N GLU A 8 11.40 -6.91 10.05
CA GLU A 8 10.58 -5.76 9.75
C GLU A 8 10.34 -5.72 8.23
N TYR A 9 9.08 -5.47 7.86
CA TYR A 9 8.66 -5.36 6.47
C TYR A 9 7.97 -4.02 6.25
N ALA A 10 8.17 -3.47 5.08
CA ALA A 10 7.36 -2.38 4.55
C ALA A 10 6.71 -2.87 3.26
N TYR A 11 5.42 -2.55 3.10
CA TYR A 11 4.63 -2.90 1.94
C TYR A 11 4.23 -1.62 1.23
N LEU A 12 4.39 -1.61 -0.09
CA LEU A 12 4.06 -0.49 -0.97
C LEU A 12 2.85 -0.89 -1.83
N PHE A 13 1.76 -0.15 -1.69
CA PHE A 13 0.60 -0.22 -2.58
C PHE A 13 0.65 0.98 -3.51
N GLY A 14 0.85 0.76 -4.80
CA GLY A 14 0.99 1.81 -5.79
C GLY A 14 -0.04 1.68 -6.90
N SER A 15 -0.53 2.81 -7.38
CA SER A 15 -1.45 2.92 -8.51
C SER A 15 -1.03 4.04 -9.43
N VAL A 16 -1.24 3.87 -10.74
CA VAL A 16 -0.90 4.86 -11.76
C VAL A 16 -2.09 5.05 -12.70
N CYS A 17 -2.38 6.29 -13.07
CA CYS A 17 -3.36 6.64 -14.10
C CYS A 17 -2.64 7.31 -15.28
N PRO A 18 -2.31 6.56 -16.35
CA PRO A 18 -1.54 7.08 -17.47
C PRO A 18 -2.23 8.24 -18.20
N GLU A 19 -3.56 8.17 -18.38
CA GLU A 19 -4.35 9.20 -19.05
C GLU A 19 -4.25 10.56 -18.35
N ARG A 20 -4.13 10.55 -17.02
CA ARG A 20 -4.03 11.74 -16.17
C ARG A 20 -2.58 12.11 -15.83
N GLY A 21 -1.61 11.26 -16.16
CA GLY A 21 -0.20 11.48 -15.85
C GLY A 21 0.12 11.49 -14.35
N ILE A 22 -0.67 10.79 -13.53
CA ILE A 22 -0.54 10.77 -12.07
C ILE A 22 -0.22 9.36 -11.55
N GLY A 23 0.40 9.30 -10.38
CA GLY A 23 0.61 8.08 -9.62
C GLY A 23 0.54 8.36 -8.13
N GLU A 24 0.04 7.38 -7.37
CA GLU A 24 -0.13 7.47 -5.94
C GLU A 24 0.26 6.17 -5.26
N ALA A 25 0.66 6.26 -3.99
CA ALA A 25 0.99 5.10 -3.22
C ALA A 25 0.78 5.29 -1.71
N ILE A 26 0.68 4.15 -1.00
CA ILE A 26 0.72 4.07 0.46
C ILE A 26 1.80 3.05 0.85
N VAL A 27 2.62 3.43 1.84
CA VAL A 27 3.60 2.55 2.49
C VAL A 27 3.11 2.19 3.89
N VAL A 28 3.09 0.90 4.22
CA VAL A 28 2.60 0.39 5.51
C VAL A 28 3.49 -0.73 6.07
N PRO A 29 3.50 -0.98 7.39
CA PRO A 29 4.30 -2.05 7.97
C PRO A 29 3.62 -3.44 7.95
N TRP A 30 2.36 -3.52 7.51
CA TRP A 30 1.57 -4.76 7.50
C TRP A 30 0.57 -4.80 6.34
N VAL A 31 0.12 -5.99 5.95
CA VAL A 31 -0.89 -6.19 4.88
C VAL A 31 -2.16 -6.78 5.45
N ASN A 32 -3.27 -6.09 5.23
CA ASN A 32 -4.62 -6.58 5.50
C ASN A 32 -5.63 -5.92 4.54
N LYS A 33 -6.92 -6.29 4.67
CA LYS A 33 -8.00 -5.72 3.85
C LYS A 33 -8.18 -4.22 4.08
N ASP A 34 -7.96 -3.72 5.29
CA ASP A 34 -8.17 -2.31 5.62
C ASP A 34 -7.18 -1.41 4.86
N ILE A 35 -5.92 -1.85 4.71
CA ILE A 35 -4.95 -1.14 3.88
C ILE A 35 -5.41 -1.05 2.42
N MET A 36 -6.00 -2.13 1.89
CA MET A 36 -6.55 -2.10 0.53
C MET A 36 -7.73 -1.13 0.41
N THR A 37 -8.62 -1.09 1.40
CA THR A 37 -9.72 -0.11 1.43
C THR A 37 -9.18 1.32 1.42
N ASN A 38 -8.17 1.61 2.25
CA ASN A 38 -7.53 2.93 2.30
C ASN A 38 -6.84 3.28 0.97
N HIS A 39 -6.19 2.32 0.32
CA HIS A 39 -5.56 2.55 -0.99
C HIS A 39 -6.61 2.83 -2.07
N LEU A 40 -7.74 2.12 -2.07
CA LEU A 40 -8.86 2.38 -2.98
C LEU A 40 -9.48 3.76 -2.73
N GLU A 41 -9.66 4.15 -1.47
CA GLU A 41 -10.14 5.49 -1.12
C GLU A 41 -9.18 6.58 -1.62
N GLN A 42 -7.87 6.42 -1.39
CA GLN A 42 -6.84 7.32 -1.90
C GLN A 42 -7.00 7.54 -3.41
N ILE A 43 -6.97 6.48 -4.22
CA ILE A 43 -7.02 6.61 -5.68
C ILE A 43 -8.38 7.10 -6.20
N SER A 44 -9.46 6.91 -5.42
CA SER A 44 -10.80 7.39 -5.78
C SER A 44 -10.98 8.90 -5.59
N ASN A 45 -10.24 9.49 -4.65
CA ASN A 45 -10.32 10.91 -4.31
C ASN A 45 -9.38 11.80 -5.13
N THR A 46 -8.57 11.18 -5.99
CA THR A 46 -7.53 11.88 -6.75
C THR A 46 -8.17 12.48 -7.99
N ASN A 47 -8.02 13.81 -8.16
CA ASN A 47 -8.59 14.65 -9.24
C ASN A 47 -7.74 14.75 -10.49
#